data_AF-A0A0H2SEC7-F1
#
_entry.id   AF-A0A0H2SEC7-F1
#
_cell.length_a   1.000
_cell.length_b   1.000
_cell.length_c   1.000
_cell.angle_alpha   90.00
_cell.angle_beta   90.00
_cell.angle_gamma   90.00
#
_symmetry.space_group_name_H-M   'P 1'
#
loop_
_entity.id
_entity.type
_entity.pdbx_description
1 polymer ?
#
loop_
_entity_poly.entity_id
_entity_poly.type
_entity_poly.pdbx_seq_one_letter_code
_entity_poly.pdbx_strand_id
1 'polypeptide(L)'
;MGTSERLVLFRDSLSNTSLDCEPLGLHYQFATRVGLLGHAKTTEVRRWEERSKRYIPIASWERHKSHSDVFNLPSGKVIATSKFLDRKRTSSKAETSFVGDDGRKYIWKESSKLVAYVTDKDKLGTHR
;
A
#
# COMPACT_ATOMS: atom_id res chain seq x y z
N MET A 1 29.88 -2.50 12.94
CA MET A 1 29.38 -2.55 11.55
C MET A 1 27.90 -2.82 11.62
N GLY A 2 27.05 -1.84 11.31
CA GLY A 2 25.59 -2.03 11.33
C GLY A 2 25.16 -2.76 10.07
N THR A 3 24.55 -3.94 10.21
CA THR A 3 23.85 -4.60 9.11
C THR A 3 22.68 -3.72 8.72
N SER A 4 22.76 -3.09 7.54
CA SER A 4 21.62 -2.35 6.98
C SER A 4 20.45 -3.31 6.86
N GLU A 5 19.39 -3.07 7.61
CA GLU A 5 18.11 -3.75 7.43
C GLU A 5 17.64 -3.45 6.01
N ARG A 6 17.40 -4.49 5.22
CA ARG A 6 17.02 -4.36 3.82
C ARG A 6 15.65 -4.97 3.62
N LEU A 7 14.76 -4.17 3.07
CA LEU A 7 13.47 -4.61 2.58
C LEU A 7 13.68 -5.23 1.20
N VAL A 8 13.32 -6.50 1.04
CA VAL A 8 13.47 -7.21 -0.23
C VAL A 8 12.09 -7.54 -0.77
N LEU A 9 11.81 -7.11 -2.01
CA LEU A 9 10.62 -7.55 -2.74
C LEU A 9 10.96 -8.81 -3.51
N PHE A 10 10.27 -9.92 -3.19
CA PHE A 10 10.61 -11.23 -3.73
C PHE A 10 9.82 -11.64 -4.97
N ARG A 11 8.69 -10.97 -5.27
CA ARG A 11 7.87 -11.23 -6.47
C ARG A 11 7.18 -9.96 -6.96
N ASP A 12 7.43 -9.55 -8.20
CA ASP A 12 6.78 -8.39 -8.83
C ASP A 12 5.65 -8.86 -9.78
N SER A 13 4.61 -9.48 -9.20
CA SER A 13 3.39 -9.77 -9.95
C SER A 13 2.22 -9.04 -9.31
N LEU A 14 1.46 -8.31 -10.12
CA LEU A 14 0.28 -7.54 -9.68
C LEU A 14 -0.78 -8.40 -8.97
N SER A 15 -0.75 -9.72 -9.18
CA SER A 15 -1.66 -10.69 -8.56
C SER A 15 -1.15 -11.27 -7.25
N ASN A 16 0.17 -11.41 -7.08
CA ASN A 16 0.78 -11.98 -5.88
C ASN A 16 2.20 -11.45 -5.68
N THR A 17 2.40 -10.63 -4.66
CA THR A 17 3.68 -10.01 -4.30
C THR A 17 3.96 -10.30 -2.83
N SER A 18 5.21 -10.60 -2.47
CA SER A 18 5.64 -10.63 -1.06
C SER A 18 6.73 -9.60 -0.79
N LEU A 19 6.69 -9.09 0.44
CA LEU A 19 7.63 -8.12 0.99
C LEU A 19 8.17 -8.72 2.28
N ASP A 20 9.46 -9.01 2.28
CA ASP A 20 10.11 -9.75 3.35
C ASP A 20 11.35 -8.97 3.84
N CYS A 21 11.49 -8.88 5.15
CA CYS A 21 12.64 -8.33 5.86
C CYS A 21 12.85 -9.15 7.13
N GLU A 22 13.62 -10.23 7.02
CA GLU A 22 13.92 -11.15 8.12
C GLU A 22 14.51 -10.43 9.36
N PRO A 23 15.45 -9.47 9.24
CA PRO A 23 16.00 -8.79 10.41
C PRO A 23 14.95 -8.05 11.24
N LEU A 24 13.88 -7.58 10.59
CA LEU A 24 12.76 -6.87 11.22
C LEU A 24 11.55 -7.77 11.50
N GLY A 25 11.62 -9.06 11.15
CA GLY A 25 10.49 -9.98 11.23
C GLY A 25 9.29 -9.56 10.38
N LEU A 26 9.50 -8.75 9.34
CA LEU A 26 8.43 -8.28 8.47
C LEU A 26 8.25 -9.26 7.32
N HIS A 27 7.09 -9.91 7.26
CA HIS A 27 6.75 -10.84 6.19
C HIS A 27 5.32 -10.58 5.77
N TYR A 28 5.16 -9.96 4.61
CA TYR A 28 3.87 -9.52 4.10
C TYR A 28 3.60 -10.17 2.74
N GLN A 29 2.35 -10.53 2.52
CA GLN A 29 1.86 -11.01 1.24
C GLN A 29 0.71 -10.13 0.76
N PHE A 30 0.77 -9.73 -0.51
CA PHE A 30 -0.24 -8.97 -1.22
C PHE A 30 -0.86 -9.88 -2.27
N ALA A 31 -2.17 -10.08 -2.21
CA ALA A 31 -2.90 -10.91 -3.17
C ALA A 31 -4.05 -10.12 -3.79
N THR A 32 -4.03 -9.95 -5.11
CA THR A 32 -5.08 -9.22 -5.83
C THR A 32 -6.02 -10.19 -6.52
N ARG A 33 -7.32 -10.06 -6.24
CA ARG A 33 -8.40 -10.79 -6.89
C ARG A 33 -9.27 -9.81 -7.67
N VAL A 34 -9.72 -10.24 -8.84
CA VAL A 34 -10.73 -9.50 -9.62
C VAL A 34 -12.08 -10.12 -9.31
N GLY A 35 -13.04 -9.32 -8.84
CA GLY A 35 -14.39 -9.80 -8.56
C GLY A 35 -15.11 -10.30 -9.82
N LEU A 36 -16.15 -11.11 -9.65
CA LEU A 36 -17.02 -11.50 -10.77
C LEU A 36 -17.53 -10.24 -11.48
N LEU A 37 -17.55 -10.27 -12.81
CA LEU A 37 -17.87 -9.14 -13.71
C LEU A 37 -16.86 -7.98 -13.73
N GLY A 38 -15.74 -8.08 -12.98
CA GLY A 38 -14.66 -7.09 -13.04
C GLY A 38 -15.04 -5.68 -12.58
N HIS A 39 -16.09 -5.55 -11.77
CA HIS A 39 -16.53 -4.27 -11.19
C HIS A 39 -15.66 -3.81 -10.01
N ALA A 40 -15.00 -4.77 -9.35
CA ALA A 40 -14.10 -4.51 -8.24
C ALA A 40 -12.79 -5.31 -8.36
N LYS A 41 -11.69 -4.70 -7.93
CA LYS A 41 -10.42 -5.39 -7.68
C LYS A 41 -10.11 -5.31 -6.21
N THR A 42 -10.00 -6.45 -5.54
CA THR A 42 -9.71 -6.53 -4.11
C THR A 42 -8.28 -6.99 -3.92
N THR A 43 -7.46 -6.17 -3.27
CA THR A 43 -6.10 -6.50 -2.87
C THR A 43 -6.11 -6.80 -1.38
N GLU A 44 -5.79 -8.02 -1.00
CA GLU A 44 -5.66 -8.42 0.41
C GLU A 44 -4.20 -8.32 0.84
N VAL A 45 -3.97 -7.65 1.97
CA VAL A 45 -2.69 -7.57 2.64
C VAL A 45 -2.70 -8.54 3.81
N ARG A 46 -1.72 -9.44 3.84
CA ARG A 46 -1.56 -10.44 4.88
C ARG A 46 -0.20 -10.28 5.53
N ARG A 47 -0.14 -10.55 6.83
CA ARG A 47 1.10 -10.61 7.60
C ARG A 47 1.34 -12.06 8.05
N TRP A 48 2.58 -12.52 7.98
CA TRP A 48 2.95 -13.79 8.60
C TRP A 48 2.73 -13.71 10.11
N GLU A 49 2.05 -14.71 10.67
CA GLU A 49 1.89 -14.86 12.11
C GLU A 49 2.68 -16.10 12.57
N GLU A 50 3.72 -15.85 13.35
CA GLU A 50 4.67 -16.88 13.77
C GLU A 50 4.02 -17.97 14.64
N ARG A 51 3.06 -17.58 15.49
CA ARG A 51 2.34 -18.51 16.38
C ARG A 51 1.48 -19.52 15.61
N SER A 52 0.82 -19.08 14.54
CA SER A 52 -0.07 -19.93 13.74
C SER A 52 0.56 -20.45 12.46
N LYS A 53 1.83 -20.08 12.19
CA LYS A 53 2.62 -20.47 11.03
C LYS A 53 1.86 -20.26 9.71
N ARG A 54 1.15 -19.14 9.60
CA ARG A 54 0.35 -18.78 8.42
C ARG A 54 0.25 -17.28 8.22
N TYR A 55 -0.09 -16.90 6.99
CA TYR A 55 -0.43 -15.52 6.65
C TYR A 55 -1.87 -15.20 7.11
N ILE A 56 -2.01 -14.19 7.97
CA ILE A 56 -3.30 -13.68 8.43
C ILE A 56 -3.65 -12.37 7.72
N PRO A 57 -4.92 -12.17 7.28
CA PRO A 57 -5.33 -10.92 6.68
C PRO A 57 -5.31 -9.79 7.71
N ILE A 58 -4.73 -8.66 7.37
CA ILE A 58 -4.65 -7.47 8.24
C ILE A 58 -5.41 -6.27 7.67
N ALA A 59 -5.60 -6.24 6.35
CA ALA A 59 -6.41 -5.27 5.64
C ALA A 59 -6.74 -5.81 4.24
N SER A 60 -7.82 -5.34 3.64
CA SER A 60 -8.02 -5.43 2.20
C SER A 60 -8.37 -4.06 1.62
N TRP A 61 -7.95 -3.84 0.39
CA TRP A 61 -8.24 -2.64 -0.38
C TRP A 61 -9.11 -3.03 -1.57
N GLU A 62 -10.32 -2.52 -1.61
CA GLU A 62 -11.25 -2.74 -2.71
C GLU A 62 -11.30 -1.51 -3.60
N ARG A 63 -10.94 -1.71 -4.87
CA ARG A 63 -10.97 -0.69 -5.90
C ARG A 63 -12.23 -0.83 -6.73
N HIS A 64 -12.99 0.24 -6.85
CA HIS A 64 -14.25 0.24 -7.61
C HIS A 64 -14.12 1.07 -8.88
N LYS A 65 -14.91 0.73 -9.90
CA LYS A 65 -15.02 1.55 -11.12
C LYS A 65 -15.92 2.77 -10.94
N SER A 66 -17.02 2.61 -10.20
CA SER A 66 -18.12 3.58 -10.10
C SER A 66 -18.28 4.23 -8.73
N HIS A 67 -17.53 3.78 -7.72
CA HIS A 67 -17.63 4.25 -6.34
C HIS A 67 -16.24 4.53 -5.78
N SER A 68 -16.19 5.12 -4.59
CA SER A 68 -14.92 5.38 -3.89
C SER A 68 -14.27 4.07 -3.49
N ASP A 69 -12.95 3.98 -3.66
CA ASP A 69 -12.17 2.84 -3.16
C ASP A 69 -12.26 2.77 -1.62
N VAL A 70 -12.29 1.56 -1.06
CA VAL A 70 -12.43 1.34 0.39
C VAL A 70 -11.35 0.42 0.96
N PHE A 71 -11.00 0.65 2.23
CA PHE A 71 -10.28 -0.30 3.06
C PHE A 71 -11.27 -1.10 3.89
N ASN A 72 -11.17 -2.43 3.85
CA ASN A 72 -11.87 -3.33 4.76
C ASN A 72 -10.87 -3.87 5.79
N LEU A 73 -11.16 -3.65 7.07
CA LEU A 73 -10.34 -4.15 8.17
C LEU A 73 -10.89 -5.48 8.70
N PRO A 74 -10.04 -6.34 9.30
CA PRO A 74 -10.50 -7.60 9.91
C PRO A 74 -11.57 -7.43 10.99
N SER A 75 -11.65 -6.25 11.61
CA SER A 75 -12.72 -5.85 12.54
C SER A 75 -14.12 -5.74 11.90
N GLY A 76 -14.23 -5.85 10.57
CA GLY A 76 -15.46 -5.57 9.81
C GLY A 76 -15.65 -4.08 9.49
N LYS A 77 -14.78 -3.21 9.99
CA LYS A 77 -14.84 -1.77 9.69
C LYS A 77 -14.46 -1.49 8.23
N VAL A 78 -15.34 -0.77 7.54
CA VAL A 78 -15.10 -0.26 6.18
C VAL A 78 -14.75 1.22 6.24
N ILE A 79 -13.67 1.62 5.57
CA ILE A 79 -13.18 3.00 5.58
C ILE A 79 -12.92 3.46 4.16
N ALA A 80 -13.55 4.56 3.74
CA ALA A 80 -13.24 5.16 2.46
C ALA A 80 -11.75 5.55 2.39
N THR A 81 -11.09 5.16 1.30
CA THR A 81 -9.67 5.50 1.06
C THR A 81 -9.46 7.01 1.01
N SER A 82 -10.48 7.77 0.59
CA SER A 82 -10.46 9.24 0.57
C SER A 82 -10.23 9.89 1.93
N LYS A 83 -10.40 9.16 3.04
CA LYS A 83 -10.02 9.64 4.38
C LYS A 83 -8.51 9.71 4.61
N PHE A 84 -7.73 8.97 3.82
CA PHE A 84 -6.28 8.86 3.94
C PHE A 84 -5.55 9.37 2.69
N LEU A 85 -6.21 9.23 1.53
CA LEU A 85 -5.68 9.58 0.22
C LEU A 85 -6.45 10.77 -0.33
N ASP A 86 -5.79 11.91 -0.44
CA ASP A 86 -6.31 13.07 -1.17
C ASP A 86 -5.90 12.92 -2.64
N ARG A 87 -6.91 12.85 -3.52
CA ARG A 87 -6.70 12.71 -4.97
C ARG A 87 -7.11 14.00 -5.67
N LYS A 88 -6.14 14.73 -6.19
CA LYS A 88 -6.38 15.90 -7.02
C LYS A 88 -6.32 15.51 -8.49
N ARG A 89 -7.42 15.78 -9.21
CA ARG A 89 -7.44 15.72 -10.68
C ARG A 89 -7.19 17.13 -11.22
N THR A 90 -6.04 17.33 -11.83
CA THR A 90 -5.78 18.50 -12.68
C THR A 90 -6.02 18.11 -14.14
N SER A 91 -6.09 19.10 -15.03
CA SER A 91 -6.39 18.93 -16.46
C SER A 91 -5.45 17.95 -17.19
N SER A 92 -4.30 17.59 -16.61
CA SER A 92 -3.33 16.68 -17.23
C SER A 92 -2.82 15.56 -16.32
N LYS A 93 -3.02 15.60 -14.99
CA LYS A 93 -2.44 14.61 -14.06
C LYS A 93 -3.35 14.30 -12.88
N ALA A 94 -3.40 13.02 -12.51
CA ALA A 94 -3.93 12.57 -11.24
C ALA A 94 -2.79 12.55 -10.22
N GLU A 95 -2.89 13.37 -9.20
CA GLU A 95 -1.95 13.38 -8.08
C GLU A 95 -2.61 12.72 -6.87
N THR A 96 -1.90 11.78 -6.24
CA THR A 96 -2.36 11.11 -5.02
C THR A 96 -1.43 11.48 -3.88
N SER A 97 -1.99 12.03 -2.81
CA SER A 97 -1.22 12.43 -1.62
C SER A 97 -1.78 11.81 -0.34
N PHE A 98 -0.93 11.63 0.67
CA PHE A 98 -1.31 11.09 1.98
C PHE A 98 -0.47 11.74 3.09
N VAL A 99 -0.95 11.69 4.33
CA VAL A 99 -0.17 12.11 5.51
C VAL A 99 0.38 10.85 6.17
N GLY A 100 1.69 10.76 6.32
CA GLY A 100 2.35 9.65 7.01
C GLY A 100 2.18 9.74 8.53
N ASP A 101 2.52 8.66 9.23
CA ASP A 101 2.45 8.60 10.70
C ASP A 101 3.40 9.61 11.39
N ASP A 102 4.39 10.11 10.66
CA ASP A 102 5.30 11.19 11.07
C ASP A 102 4.70 12.59 10.90
N GLY A 103 3.42 12.70 10.50
CA GLY A 103 2.71 13.95 10.27
C GLY A 103 3.08 14.67 8.97
N ARG A 104 4.03 14.13 8.18
CA ARG A 104 4.45 14.75 6.91
C ARG A 104 3.51 14.34 5.79
N LYS A 105 3.25 15.28 4.87
CA LYS A 105 2.46 15.00 3.66
C LYS A 105 3.37 14.49 2.55
N TYR A 106 2.95 13.40 1.92
CA TYR A 106 3.62 12.71 0.82
C TYR A 106 2.77 12.78 -0.44
N ILE A 107 3.40 12.87 -1.61
CA ILE A 107 2.75 12.79 -2.93
C ILE A 107 3.38 11.64 -3.72
N TRP A 108 2.54 10.80 -4.32
CA TRP A 108 2.93 9.88 -5.37
C TRP A 108 2.96 10.61 -6.71
N LYS A 109 4.14 10.70 -7.33
CA LYS A 109 4.29 11.22 -8.70
C LYS A 109 4.53 10.05 -9.64
N GLU A 110 3.75 10.00 -10.72
CA GLU A 110 3.92 9.00 -11.77
C GLU A 110 5.25 9.23 -12.50
N SER A 111 6.12 8.22 -12.48
CA SER A 111 7.39 8.16 -13.20
C SER A 111 7.61 6.72 -13.70
N SER A 112 8.78 6.39 -14.26
CA SER A 112 9.12 4.98 -14.59
C SER A 112 9.15 4.06 -13.36
N LYS A 113 9.13 4.63 -12.15
CA LYS A 113 8.99 3.94 -10.86
C LYS A 113 7.95 4.66 -9.99
N LEU A 114 7.30 3.93 -9.09
CA LEU A 114 6.43 4.53 -8.09
C LEU A 114 7.30 5.12 -6.97
N VAL A 115 7.37 6.45 -6.86
CA VAL A 115 8.19 7.16 -5.85
C VAL A 115 7.30 8.13 -5.06
N ALA A 116 7.43 8.09 -3.73
CA ALA A 116 6.79 9.04 -2.82
C ALA A 116 7.73 10.23 -2.53
N TYR A 117 7.20 11.44 -2.67
CA TYR A 117 7.91 12.70 -2.40
C TYR A 117 7.30 13.38 -1.18
N VAL A 118 8.12 13.88 -0.27
CA VAL A 118 7.65 14.74 0.83
C VAL A 118 7.29 16.09 0.24
N THR A 119 6.18 16.68 0.68
CA THR A 119 5.66 17.94 0.12
C THR A 119 6.29 19.20 0.70
N ASP A 120 6.81 19.15 1.92
CA ASP A 120 7.36 20.33 2.60
C ASP A 120 8.62 20.89 1.93
N LYS A 121 9.27 20.08 1.10
CA LYS A 121 10.37 20.40 0.18
C LYS A 121 10.32 19.30 -0.85
N ASP A 122 10.34 19.54 -2.17
CA ASP A 122 10.47 18.51 -3.23
C ASP A 122 11.74 17.64 -3.04
N LYS A 123 11.78 16.86 -1.97
CA LYS A 123 12.86 16.03 -1.48
C LYS A 123 12.29 14.64 -1.37
N LEU A 124 13.04 13.67 -1.90
CA LEU A 124 12.72 12.27 -1.75
C LEU A 124 12.55 11.97 -0.25
N GLY A 125 11.47 11.27 0.10
CA GLY A 125 11.37 10.64 1.41
C GLY A 125 12.37 9.50 1.48
N THR A 126 13.57 9.76 2.00
CA THR A 126 14.48 8.69 2.42
C THR A 126 14.27 8.45 3.92
N HIS A 127 13.66 7.32 4.26
CA HIS A 127 13.75 6.80 5.63
C HIS A 127 15.18 6.27 5.83
N ARG A 128 15.81 6.73 6.92
CA ARG A 128 16.98 6.11 7.55
C ARG A 128 16.51 5.35 8.76
#